data_AF-B5VY29-F1
#
_entry.id   AF-B5VY29-F1
#
_cell.length_a   1.000
_cell.length_b   1.000
_cell.length_c   1.000
_cell.angle_alpha   90.00
_cell.angle_beta   90.00
_cell.angle_gamma   90.00
#
_symmetry.space_group_name_H-M   'P 1'
#
loop_
_entity.id
_entity.type
_entity.pdbx_description
1 polymer ?
#
loop_
_entity_poly.entity_id
_entity_poly.type
_entity_poly.pdbx_seq_one_letter_code
_entity_poly.pdbx_strand_id
1 'polypeptide(L)'
;MDVTEVLQLADHLVFQQTEKHLDDSQQTVIKGVWEGKTYDQIADLSHLSERYVRDIGYKLWQILSEALGEDIKKNNFRSTFER
;
A
#
# COMPACT_ATOMS: atom_id res chain seq x y z
N MET A 1 -6.24 -4.56 13.57
CA MET A 1 -5.60 -5.29 12.47
C MET A 1 -4.10 -5.07 12.59
N ASP A 2 -3.31 -6.13 12.54
CA ASP A 2 -1.85 -6.04 12.54
C ASP A 2 -1.30 -5.75 11.13
N VAL A 3 -0.05 -5.30 11.04
CA VAL A 3 0.60 -4.99 9.75
C VAL A 3 0.62 -6.21 8.80
N THR A 4 0.71 -7.42 9.35
CA THR A 4 0.68 -8.66 8.57
C THR A 4 -0.70 -8.92 7.96
N GLU A 5 -1.77 -8.67 8.72
CA GLU A 5 -3.14 -8.89 8.26
C GLU A 5 -3.51 -7.91 7.13
N VAL A 6 -3.18 -6.62 7.29
CA VAL A 6 -3.45 -5.63 6.23
C VAL A 6 -2.65 -5.92 4.96
N LEU A 7 -1.43 -6.45 5.09
CA LEU A 7 -0.64 -6.85 3.92
C LEU A 7 -1.28 -8.00 3.17
N GLN A 8 -1.71 -9.04 3.88
CA GLN A 8 -2.38 -10.19 3.26
C GLN A 8 -3.67 -9.77 2.57
N LEU A 9 -4.41 -8.84 3.18
CA LEU A 9 -5.66 -8.36 2.62
C LEU A 9 -5.43 -7.46 1.40
N ALA A 10 -4.46 -6.55 1.47
CA ALA A 10 -4.05 -5.74 0.33
C ALA A 10 -3.50 -6.62 -0.82
N ASP A 11 -2.73 -7.66 -0.50
CA ASP A 11 -2.24 -8.63 -1.48
C ASP A 11 -3.39 -9.35 -2.20
N HIS A 12 -4.38 -9.81 -1.43
CA HIS A 12 -5.56 -10.46 -2.00
C HIS A 12 -6.36 -9.50 -2.91
N LEU A 13 -6.57 -8.25 -2.49
CA LEU A 13 -7.28 -7.25 -3.29
C LEU A 13 -6.54 -6.94 -4.59
N VAL A 14 -5.22 -6.77 -4.53
CA VAL A 14 -4.39 -6.52 -5.72
C VAL A 14 -4.39 -7.75 -6.64
N PHE A 15 -4.33 -8.95 -6.09
CA PHE A 15 -4.43 -10.19 -6.86
C PHE A 15 -5.79 -10.33 -7.56
N GLN A 16 -6.89 -10.03 -6.88
CA GLN A 16 -8.22 -10.06 -7.49
C GLN A 16 -8.37 -9.07 -8.65
N GLN A 17 -7.71 -7.92 -8.59
CA GLN A 17 -7.83 -6.87 -9.59
C GLN A 17 -6.83 -7.01 -10.75
N THR A 18 -5.64 -7.56 -10.48
CA THR A 18 -4.50 -7.54 -11.42
C THR A 18 -3.94 -8.93 -11.75
N GLU A 19 -4.46 -9.98 -11.13
CA GLU A 19 -3.95 -11.37 -11.18
C GLU A 19 -2.47 -11.49 -10.78
N LYS A 20 -1.95 -10.50 -10.04
CA LYS A 20 -0.58 -10.42 -9.55
C LYS A 20 -0.57 -10.11 -8.06
N HIS A 21 0.37 -10.72 -7.35
CA HIS A 21 0.63 -10.44 -5.95
C HIS A 21 1.48 -9.18 -5.79
N LEU A 22 1.48 -8.62 -4.57
CA LEU A 22 2.32 -7.50 -4.22
C LEU A 22 3.80 -7.89 -4.31
N ASP A 23 4.59 -7.07 -4.98
CA ASP A 23 6.04 -7.17 -4.93
C ASP A 23 6.62 -6.60 -3.62
N ASP A 24 7.90 -6.88 -3.35
CA ASP A 24 8.58 -6.46 -2.12
C ASP A 24 8.53 -4.93 -1.89
N SER A 25 8.58 -4.15 -2.98
CA SER A 25 8.52 -2.69 -2.90
C SER A 25 7.12 -2.22 -2.51
N GLN A 26 6.09 -2.81 -3.11
CA GLN A 26 4.69 -2.53 -2.80
C GLN A 26 4.34 -2.93 -1.36
N GLN A 27 4.79 -4.10 -0.91
CA GLN A 27 4.64 -4.53 0.48
C GLN A 27 5.32 -3.56 1.44
N THR A 28 6.51 -3.05 1.10
CA THR A 28 7.21 -2.09 1.94
C THR A 28 6.48 -0.75 2.02
N VAL A 29 5.89 -0.29 0.91
CA VAL A 29 5.03 0.90 0.92
C VAL A 29 3.83 0.72 1.84
N ILE A 30 3.11 -0.41 1.74
CA ILE A 30 1.95 -0.69 2.58
C ILE A 30 2.34 -0.76 4.06
N LYS A 31 3.41 -1.50 4.40
CA LYS A 31 3.95 -1.57 5.76
C LYS A 31 4.25 -0.19 6.32
N GLY A 32 5.02 0.61 5.59
CA GLY A 32 5.43 1.92 6.06
C GLY A 32 4.25 2.86 6.24
N VAL A 33 3.28 2.85 5.32
CA VAL A 33 2.08 3.69 5.43
C VAL A 33 1.21 3.24 6.62
N TRP A 34 1.09 1.94 6.86
CA TRP A 34 0.39 1.40 8.03
C TRP A 34 1.03 1.86 9.35
N GLU A 35 2.36 1.84 9.41
CA GLU A 35 3.16 2.32 10.56
C GLU A 35 3.18 3.85 10.70
N GLY A 36 2.52 4.59 9.81
CA GLY A 36 2.47 6.05 9.84
C GLY A 36 3.73 6.74 9.29
N LYS A 37 4.59 6.02 8.57
CA LYS A 37 5.79 6.57 7.95
C LYS A 37 5.47 7.45 6.74
N THR A 38 6.39 8.36 6.45
CA THR A 38 6.35 9.20 5.25
C THR A 38 7.05 8.50 4.07
N TYR A 39 6.81 8.96 2.84
CA TYR A 39 7.37 8.27 1.65
C TYR A 39 8.89 8.40 1.57
N ASP A 40 9.45 9.48 2.10
CA ASP A 40 10.89 9.68 2.32
C ASP A 40 11.45 8.64 3.28
N GLN A 41 10.80 8.44 4.44
CA GLN A 41 11.23 7.40 5.39
C GLN A 41 11.15 5.99 4.79
N ILE A 42 10.12 5.70 4.01
CA ILE A 42 9.97 4.40 3.33
C ILE A 42 11.07 4.24 2.26
N ALA A 43 11.34 5.29 1.50
CA ALA A 43 12.38 5.30 0.48
C ALA A 43 13.77 5.04 1.10
N ASP A 44 14.07 5.70 2.22
CA ASP A 44 15.32 5.49 2.97
C ASP A 44 15.45 4.05 3.47
N LEU A 45 14.36 3.45 3.97
CA LEU A 45 14.33 2.06 4.44
C LEU A 45 14.50 1.03 3.31
N SER A 46 14.00 1.32 2.13
CA SER A 46 14.05 0.43 0.96
C SER A 46 15.23 0.70 0.04
N HIS A 47 16.07 1.70 0.33
CA HIS A 47 17.09 2.23 -0.59
C HIS A 47 16.52 2.63 -1.96
N LEU A 48 15.25 3.05 -1.98
CA LEU A 48 14.54 3.51 -3.17
C LEU A 48 14.54 5.03 -3.20
N SER A 49 14.18 5.62 -4.34
CA SER A 49 13.92 7.06 -4.38
C SER A 49 12.51 7.36 -3.87
N GLU A 50 12.35 8.48 -3.16
CA GLU A 50 11.04 8.97 -2.71
C GLU A 50 10.04 9.08 -3.87
N ARG A 51 10.52 9.52 -5.05
CA ARG A 51 9.72 9.57 -6.29
C ARG A 51 9.18 8.18 -6.64
N TYR A 52 10.03 7.17 -6.65
CA TYR A 52 9.64 5.81 -7.01
C TYR A 52 8.66 5.21 -5.99
N VAL A 53 8.88 5.43 -4.69
CA VAL A 53 7.94 5.03 -3.63
C VAL A 53 6.58 5.70 -3.80
N ARG A 54 6.57 6.99 -4.15
CA ARG A 54 5.34 7.75 -4.41
C ARG A 54 4.58 7.20 -5.63
N ASP A 55 5.30 6.84 -6.70
CA ASP A 55 4.71 6.23 -7.90
C ASP A 55 4.12 4.86 -7.60
N ILE A 56 4.81 4.03 -6.80
CA ILE A 56 4.29 2.74 -6.32
C ILE A 56 3.04 2.95 -5.49
N GLY A 57 3.09 3.85 -4.50
CA GLY A 57 1.96 4.17 -3.64
C GLY A 57 0.75 4.63 -4.45
N TYR A 58 0.95 5.54 -5.41
CA TYR A 58 -0.12 6.03 -6.27
C TYR A 58 -0.82 4.87 -7.02
N LYS A 59 -0.07 3.97 -7.65
CA LYS A 59 -0.63 2.81 -8.35
C LYS A 59 -1.37 1.87 -7.39
N LEU A 60 -0.82 1.61 -6.21
CA LEU A 60 -1.46 0.77 -5.20
C LEU A 60 -2.81 1.33 -4.76
N TRP A 61 -2.86 2.64 -4.47
CA TRP A 61 -4.10 3.29 -4.07
C TRP A 61 -5.15 3.24 -5.17
N GLN A 62 -4.77 3.39 -6.45
CA GLN A 62 -5.71 3.23 -7.55
C GLN A 62 -6.27 1.80 -7.62
N ILE A 63 -5.41 0.77 -7.56
CA ILE A 63 -5.85 -0.63 -7.63
C ILE A 63 -6.78 -0.97 -6.47
N LEU A 64 -6.41 -0.57 -5.24
CA LEU A 64 -7.24 -0.80 -4.06
C LEU A 64 -8.55 -0.04 -4.13
N SER A 65 -8.56 1.15 -4.72
CA SER A 65 -9.78 1.93 -4.92
C SER A 65 -10.74 1.26 -5.89
N GLU A 66 -10.21 0.72 -7.00
CA GLU A 66 -10.99 -0.03 -7.97
C GLU A 66 -11.53 -1.34 -7.37
N ALA A 67 -10.70 -2.04 -6.59
CA ALA A 67 -11.07 -3.31 -5.95
C ALA A 67 -12.16 -3.14 -4.88
N LEU A 68 -12.10 -2.07 -4.08
CA LEU A 68 -13.06 -1.81 -3.00
C LEU A 68 -14.26 -0.95 -3.44
N GLY A 69 -14.17 -0.28 -4.61
CA GLY A 69 -15.16 0.69 -5.06
C GLY A 69 -15.20 1.98 -4.23
N GLU A 70 -14.13 2.28 -3.49
CA GLU A 70 -13.99 3.46 -2.62
C GLU A 70 -12.69 4.22 -2.96
N ASP A 71 -12.65 5.54 -2.78
CA ASP A 71 -11.43 6.33 -3.03
C ASP A 71 -10.40 6.10 -1.92
N ILE A 72 -9.49 5.14 -2.13
CA ILE A 72 -8.38 4.83 -1.22
C ILE A 72 -7.20 5.75 -1.52
N LYS A 73 -6.62 6.29 -0.45
CA LYS A 73 -5.48 7.20 -0.42
C LYS A 73 -4.60 6.86 0.76
N LYS A 74 -3.34 7.31 0.74
CA LYS A 74 -2.42 7.13 1.87
C LYS A 74 -3.03 7.49 3.23
N ASN A 75 -3.76 8.60 3.30
CA ASN A 75 -4.29 9.14 4.57
C ASN A 75 -5.52 8.39 5.10
N ASN A 76 -6.30 7.74 4.23
CA ASN A 76 -7.48 6.99 4.64
C ASN A 76 -7.27 5.47 4.61
N PHE A 77 -6.19 4.98 3.98
CA PHE A 77 -5.84 3.57 3.88
C PHE A 77 -5.98 2.87 5.24
N ARG A 78 -5.30 3.40 6.26
CA ARG A 78 -5.35 2.84 7.61
C ARG A 78 -6.78 2.82 8.16
N SER A 79 -7.52 3.92 8.03
CA SER A 79 -8.90 4.03 8.51
C SER A 79 -9.88 3.12 7.77
N THR A 80 -9.67 2.86 6.48
CA THR A 80 -10.49 1.93 5.69
C THR A 80 -10.34 0.50 6.19
N PHE A 81 -9.12 0.08 6.49
CA PHE A 81 -8.84 -1.30 6.92
C PHE A 81 -8.96 -1.50 8.44
N GLU A 82 -8.96 -0.44 9.26
CA GLU A 82 -9.27 -0.53 10.70
C GLU A 82 -10.78 -0.53 11.02
N ARG A 83 -11.65 -0.38 10.01
CA ARG A 83 -13.12 -0.29 10.18
C ARG A 83 -13.78 -1.62 10.57
#